data_AF-A0A0M1J4R1-F1
#
_entry.id   AF-A0A0M1J4R1-F1
#
_cell.length_a   1.000
_cell.length_b   1.000
_cell.length_c   1.000
_cell.angle_alpha   90.00
_cell.angle_beta   90.00
_cell.angle_gamma   90.00
#
_symmetry.space_group_name_H-M   'P 1'
#
loop_
_entity.id
_entity.type
_entity.pdbx_description
1 polymer ?
#
loop_
_entity_poly.entity_id
_entity_poly.type
_entity_poly.pdbx_seq_one_letter_code
_entity_poly.pdbx_strand_id
1 'polypeptide(L)' 'MLTCSNWNEERQNGSLVLKGGGLVSKSENASLLAAYIKGVVDATNKVITPNSIKSIDRICGANPESKLVKVVLGVN' A
#
# COMPACT_ATOMS: atom_id res chain seq x y z
N MET A 1 -13.91 -3.33 -2.22
CA MET A 1 -12.77 -4.00 -1.55
C MET A 1 -11.50 -3.55 -2.25
N LEU A 2 -10.49 -3.05 -1.53
CA LEU A 2 -9.25 -2.55 -2.13
C LEU A 2 -8.38 -3.70 -2.65
N THR A 3 -8.01 -3.64 -3.93
CA THR A 3 -7.15 -4.60 -4.59
C THR A 3 -5.79 -4.00 -4.92
N CYS A 4 -4.87 -4.84 -5.38
CA CYS A 4 -3.59 -4.40 -5.89
C CYS A 4 -3.71 -3.47 -7.11
N SER A 5 -4.78 -3.54 -7.89
CA SER A 5 -5.05 -2.55 -8.96
C SER A 5 -5.16 -1.14 -8.42
N ASN A 6 -5.90 -0.92 -7.31
CA ASN A 6 -6.02 0.41 -6.70
C ASN A 6 -4.66 0.92 -6.19
N TRP A 7 -3.86 0.03 -5.61
CA TRP A 7 -2.50 0.35 -5.20
C TRP A 7 -1.65 0.78 -6.40
N ASN A 8 -1.61 -0.04 -7.45
CA ASN A 8 -0.81 0.21 -8.64
C ASN A 8 -1.19 1.54 -9.30
N GLU A 9 -2.49 1.81 -9.43
CA GLU A 9 -3.01 3.05 -10.03
C GLU A 9 -2.50 4.29 -9.28
N GLU A 10 -2.69 4.35 -7.96
CA GLU A 10 -2.29 5.53 -7.18
C GLU A 10 -0.74 5.65 -7.05
N ARG A 11 -0.01 4.53 -7.09
CA ARG A 11 1.46 4.55 -7.13
C ARG A 11 1.98 5.07 -8.47
N GLN A 12 1.44 4.60 -9.59
CA GLN A 12 1.83 5.00 -10.95
C GLN A 12 1.48 6.47 -11.24
N ASN A 13 0.31 6.92 -10.78
CA ASN A 13 -0.11 8.31 -10.90
C ASN A 13 0.66 9.25 -9.95
N GLY A 14 1.52 8.72 -9.08
CA GLY A 14 2.30 9.51 -8.12
C GLY A 14 1.45 10.18 -7.04
N SER A 15 0.20 9.74 -6.88
CA SER A 15 -0.74 10.21 -5.86
C SER A 15 -0.52 9.52 -4.51
N LEU A 16 0.09 8.33 -4.49
CA LEU A 16 0.54 7.64 -3.27
C LEU A 16 2.06 7.45 -3.27
N VAL A 17 2.78 8.25 -2.47
CA VAL A 17 4.25 8.23 -2.42
C VAL A 17 4.77 7.87 -1.05
N LEU A 18 5.98 7.31 -0.99
CA LEU A 18 6.68 7.08 0.28
C LEU A 18 7.53 8.31 0.60
N LYS A 19 7.29 8.97 1.73
CA LYS A 19 8.09 10.12 2.18
C LYS A 19 8.27 10.06 3.70
N GLY A 20 9.51 10.21 4.16
CA GLY A 20 9.81 10.23 5.60
C GLY A 20 9.38 8.97 6.36
N GLY A 21 9.38 7.80 5.70
CA GLY A 21 8.97 6.54 6.32
C GLY A 21 7.45 6.29 6.36
N GLY A 22 6.64 7.18 5.79
CA GLY A 22 5.18 7.04 5.72
C GLY A 22 4.61 7.19 4.32
N LEU A 23 3.40 6.64 4.10
CA LEU A 23 2.64 6.85 2.89
C LEU A 23 2.01 8.25 2.91
N VAL A 24 2.33 9.06 1.91
CA VAL A 24 1.76 10.38 1.69
C VAL A 24 0.82 10.32 0.50
N SER A 25 -0.41 10.78 0.70
CA SER A 25 -1.46 10.84 -0.31
C SER A 25 -1.60 12.25 -0.91
N LYS A 26 -1.97 12.31 -2.20
CA LYS A 26 -2.27 13.55 -2.93
C LYS A 26 -3.62 13.52 -3.66
N SER A 27 -4.39 12.45 -3.47
CA SER A 27 -5.74 12.25 -3.99
C SER A 27 -6.62 11.68 -2.88
N GLU A 28 -7.93 11.73 -3.06
CA GLU A 28 -8.89 11.11 -2.15
C GLU A 28 -8.68 9.58 -2.08
N ASN A 29 -8.57 8.92 -3.23
CA ASN A 29 -8.31 7.48 -3.33
C ASN A 29 -6.99 7.07 -2.65
N ALA A 30 -5.90 7.81 -2.87
CA ALA A 30 -4.63 7.56 -2.20
C ALA A 30 -4.75 7.74 -0.69
N SER A 31 -5.59 8.67 -0.22
CA SER A 31 -5.82 8.90 1.21
C SER A 31 -6.57 7.72 1.85
N LEU A 32 -7.57 7.19 1.15
CA LEU A 32 -8.29 5.98 1.55
C LEU A 32 -7.35 4.77 1.61
N LEU A 33 -6.49 4.58 0.60
CA LEU A 33 -5.47 3.52 0.61
C LEU A 33 -4.48 3.68 1.76
N ALA A 34 -3.95 4.89 1.98
CA ALA A 34 -2.99 5.16 3.05
C ALA A 34 -3.59 4.90 4.43
N ALA A 35 -4.83 5.36 4.67
CA ALA A 35 -5.55 5.11 5.92
C ALA A 35 -5.84 3.62 6.12
N TYR A 36 -6.25 2.92 5.06
CA TYR A 36 -6.50 1.48 5.11
C TYR A 36 -5.24 0.70 5.50
N ILE A 37 -4.12 0.99 4.84
CA ILE A 37 -2.84 0.34 5.11
C ILE A 37 -2.37 0.65 6.53
N LYS A 38 -2.46 1.91 6.96
CA LYS A 38 -2.14 2.30 8.33
C LYS A 38 -2.96 1.51 9.34
N GLY A 39 -4.27 1.39 9.13
CA GLY A 39 -5.14 0.59 10.01
C GLY A 39 -4.74 -0.89 10.09
N VAL A 40 -4.34 -1.49 8.97
CA VAL A 40 -3.84 -2.89 8.95
C VAL A 40 -2.53 -3.02 9.73
N VAL A 41 -1.63 -2.07 9.57
CA VAL A 41 -0.30 -2.05 10.21
C VAL A 41 -0.44 -1.86 11.72
N ASP A 42 -1.25 -0.89 12.14
CA ASP A 42 -1.55 -0.60 13.54
C ASP A 42 -2.22 -1.82 14.21
N ALA A 43 -3.19 -2.45 13.54
CA ALA A 43 -3.87 -3.65 14.05
C ALA A 43 -2.96 -4.88 14.16
N THR A 44 -1.85 -4.91 13.43
CA THR A 44 -0.91 -6.04 13.42
C THR A 44 0.43 -5.73 14.08
N ASN A 45 0.59 -4.56 14.69
CA ASN A 45 1.86 -4.07 15.25
C ASN A 45 3.04 -4.21 14.27
N LYS A 46 2.77 -4.08 12.97
CA LYS A 46 3.79 -4.14 11.93
C LYS A 46 4.45 -2.77 11.75
N VAL A 47 5.60 -2.75 11.09
CA VAL A 47 6.24 -1.50 10.65
C VAL A 47 6.33 -1.55 9.13
N ILE A 48 5.81 -0.53 8.45
CA ILE A 48 6.05 -0.39 7.01
C ILE A 48 7.38 0.29 6.79
N THR A 49 8.30 -0.47 6.21
CA THR A 49 9.61 0.04 5.78
C THR A 49 9.62 0.30 4.28
N PRO A 50 10.62 1.02 3.76
CA PRO A 50 10.82 1.11 2.31
C PRO A 50 10.93 -0.26 1.61
N ASN A 51 11.43 -1.29 2.28
CA ASN A 51 11.53 -2.65 1.73
C ASN A 51 10.17 -3.36 1.70
N SER A 52 9.33 -3.16 2.72
CA SER A 52 7.96 -3.65 2.74
C SER A 52 7.18 -3.05 1.56
N ILE A 53 7.32 -1.73 1.32
CA ILE A 53 6.71 -1.04 0.16
C ILE A 53 7.20 -1.61 -1.17
N LYS A 54 8.51 -1.80 -1.36
CA LYS A 54 9.04 -2.44 -2.59
C LYS A 54 8.46 -3.83 -2.80
N SER A 55 8.28 -4.59 -1.73
CA SER A 55 7.68 -5.93 -1.79
C SER A 55 6.21 -5.87 -2.18
N ILE A 56 5.44 -4.91 -1.63
CA ILE A 56 4.05 -4.67 -2.02
C ILE A 56 3.97 -4.27 -3.49
N ASP A 57 4.77 -3.30 -3.94
CA ASP A 57 4.84 -2.86 -5.34
C ASP A 57 5.10 -4.05 -6.28
N ARG A 58 6.06 -4.91 -5.94
CA ARG A 58 6.38 -6.11 -6.74
C ARG A 58 5.23 -7.11 -6.79
N ILE A 59 4.64 -7.46 -5.64
CA ILE A 59 3.57 -8.46 -5.56
C ILE A 59 2.31 -7.96 -6.25
N CYS A 60 1.95 -6.69 -6.03
CA CYS A 60 0.79 -6.06 -6.66
C CYS A 60 0.98 -5.82 -8.15
N GLY A 61 2.20 -5.56 -8.62
CA GLY A 61 2.50 -5.51 -10.04
C GLY A 61 2.28 -6.85 -10.76
N ALA A 62 2.58 -7.97 -10.08
CA ALA A 62 2.40 -9.31 -10.64
C ALA A 62 0.96 -9.86 -10.48
N ASN A 63 0.18 -9.37 -9.50
CA ASN A 63 -1.13 -9.92 -9.15
C ASN A 63 -2.15 -8.79 -8.89
N PRO A 64 -2.61 -8.06 -9.92
CA PRO A 64 -3.45 -6.87 -9.74
C PRO A 64 -4.81 -7.17 -9.07
N GLU A 65 -5.39 -8.35 -9.30
CA GLU A 65 -6.65 -8.73 -8.63
C GLU A 65 -6.49 -9.18 -7.17
N SER A 66 -5.26 -9.34 -6.67
CA SER A 66 -5.05 -9.74 -5.27
C SER A 66 -5.59 -8.71 -4.29
N LYS A 67 -6.17 -9.21 -3.20
CA LYS A 67 -6.63 -8.38 -2.08
C LYS A 67 -5.43 -7.68 -1.44
N LEU A 68 -5.42 -6.35 -1.44
CA LEU A 68 -4.28 -5.57 -0.97
C LEU A 68 -3.89 -5.91 0.48
N VAL A 69 -4.88 -6.12 1.36
CA VAL A 69 -4.65 -6.52 2.76
C VAL A 69 -3.87 -7.81 2.90
N LYS A 70 -4.11 -8.81 2.04
CA LYS A 70 -3.37 -10.07 2.09
C LYS A 70 -1.90 -9.85 1.75
N VAL A 71 -1.62 -8.96 0.80
CA VAL A 71 -0.26 -8.59 0.41
C VAL A 71 0.43 -7.82 1.52
N VAL A 72 -0.21 -6.79 2.07
CA VAL A 72 0.33 -5.98 3.19
C VAL A 72 0.63 -6.85 4.41
N LEU A 73 -0.26 -7.79 4.74
CA LEU A 73 -0.03 -8.75 5.82
C LEU A 73 1.10 -9.75 5.51
N GLY A 74 1.35 -10.05 4.24
CA GLY A 74 2.38 -10.99 3.79
C GLY A 74 3.79 -10.43 3.70
N VAL A 75 3.97 -9.10 3.79
CA VAL A 75 5.30 -8.46 3.78
C VAL A 75 5.84 -8.23 5.20
N ASN A 76 7.16 -8.31 5.33
CA ASN A 76 7.94 -7.91 6.51
C ASN A 76 8.77 -6.68 6.13
#